data_AF-A0A6G3MJA5-F1
#
_entry.id   AF-A0A6G3MJA5-F1
#
_cell.length_a   1.000
_cell.length_b   1.000
_cell.length_c   1.000
_cell.angle_alpha   90.00
_cell.angle_beta   90.00
_cell.angle_gamma   90.00
#
_symmetry.space_group_name_H-M   'P 1'
#
loop_
_entity.id
_entity.type
_entity.pdbx_description
1 polymer ?
#
loop_
_entity_poly.entity_id
_entity_poly.type
_entity_poly.pdbx_seq_one_letter_code
_entity_poly.pdbx_strand_id
1 'polypeptide(L)'
;SSSYAEKFSKILRDRDVNKIYVCKVEGDFPELISCSEPIFQTSHKFCLCIVSSKGKKSLTDFKKLYFDGQNSYVACYPKTGRMHQIRVHLQYLGFPIIGDCVYGHKTAFGPSRGKGGIILETNQVFSGR
;
A
#
# COMPACT_ATOMS: atom_id res chain seq x y z
N SER A 1 9.52 -32.84 1.98
CA SER A 1 8.87 -31.57 1.57
C SER A 1 9.80 -30.34 1.61
N SER A 2 11.14 -30.46 1.46
CA SER A 2 12.08 -29.32 1.64
C SER A 2 12.67 -28.73 0.35
N SER A 3 12.85 -29.50 -0.73
CA SER A 3 13.54 -29.02 -1.95
C SER A 3 12.79 -27.93 -2.73
N TYR A 4 11.47 -28.07 -2.90
CA TYR A 4 10.66 -27.08 -3.63
C TYR A 4 10.45 -25.79 -2.84
N ALA A 5 10.29 -25.87 -1.52
CA ALA A 5 10.11 -24.71 -0.65
C ALA A 5 11.38 -23.83 -0.61
N GLU A 6 12.56 -24.44 -0.60
CA GLU A 6 13.84 -23.74 -0.67
C GLU A 6 14.07 -23.07 -2.03
N LYS A 7 13.77 -23.77 -3.14
CA LYS A 7 13.82 -23.21 -4.50
C LYS A 7 12.86 -22.04 -4.66
N PHE A 8 11.61 -22.19 -4.19
CA PHE A 8 10.61 -21.13 -4.23
C PHE A 8 11.02 -19.93 -3.37
N SER A 9 11.56 -20.17 -2.17
CA SER A 9 12.10 -19.11 -1.32
C SER A 9 13.29 -18.39 -1.96
N LYS A 10 14.12 -19.10 -2.73
CA LYS A 10 15.22 -18.50 -3.50
C LYS A 10 14.68 -17.63 -4.64
N ILE A 11 13.76 -18.13 -5.45
CA ILE A 11 13.10 -17.39 -6.53
C ILE A 11 12.40 -16.11 -6.00
N LEU A 12 11.74 -16.19 -4.85
CA LEU A 12 11.13 -15.03 -4.18
C LEU A 12 12.16 -14.04 -3.62
N ARG A 13 13.30 -14.52 -3.12
CA ARG A 13 14.40 -13.69 -2.62
C ARG A 13 15.12 -12.96 -3.77
N ASP A 14 15.36 -13.67 -4.87
CA ASP A 14 16.08 -13.19 -6.04
C ASP A 14 15.22 -12.27 -6.94
N ARG A 15 13.95 -12.04 -6.57
CA ARG A 15 12.98 -11.18 -7.28
C ARG A 15 12.70 -11.59 -8.73
N ASP A 16 12.97 -12.84 -9.10
CA ASP A 16 12.69 -13.40 -10.43
C ASP A 16 11.19 -13.52 -10.74
N VAL A 17 10.32 -13.23 -9.77
CA VAL A 17 8.86 -13.20 -9.96
C VAL A 17 8.37 -11.78 -10.15
N ASN A 18 7.97 -11.46 -11.37
CA ASN A 18 7.22 -10.24 -11.67
C ASN A 18 5.76 -10.42 -11.25
N LYS A 19 5.36 -9.75 -10.17
CA LYS A 19 3.97 -9.71 -9.73
C LYS A 19 3.30 -8.47 -10.28
N ILE A 20 2.11 -8.64 -10.87
CA ILE A 20 1.29 -7.57 -11.40
C ILE A 20 -0.09 -7.69 -10.76
N TYR A 21 -0.60 -6.59 -10.23
CA TYR A 21 -1.93 -6.49 -9.64
C TYR A 21 -2.72 -5.40 -10.33
N VAL A 22 -4.04 -5.52 -10.37
CA VAL A 22 -4.93 -4.45 -10.85
C VAL A 22 -5.82 -4.01 -9.70
N CYS A 23 -5.93 -2.71 -9.49
CA CYS A 23 -6.73 -2.12 -8.42
C CYS A 23 -7.67 -1.06 -8.98
N LYS A 24 -8.90 -0.99 -8.45
CA LYS A 24 -9.79 0.15 -8.65
C LYS A 24 -9.54 1.15 -7.51
N VAL A 25 -9.20 2.39 -7.84
CA VAL A 25 -8.85 3.45 -6.89
C VAL A 25 -9.74 4.67 -7.07
N GLU A 26 -9.95 5.41 -5.99
CA GLU A 26 -10.69 6.67 -6.06
C GLU A 26 -9.96 7.74 -6.87
N GLY A 27 -10.70 8.52 -7.68
CA GLY A 27 -10.17 9.69 -8.38
C GLY A 27 -9.47 9.39 -9.70
N ASP A 28 -9.02 10.46 -10.36
CA ASP A 28 -8.24 10.40 -11.60
C ASP A 28 -6.76 10.22 -11.29
N PHE A 29 -6.27 8.98 -11.44
CA PHE A 29 -4.91 8.59 -11.13
C PHE A 29 -3.94 9.12 -12.21
N PRO A 30 -2.70 9.51 -11.87
CA PRO A 30 -1.70 9.90 -12.87
C PRO A 30 -1.39 8.75 -13.85
N GLU A 31 -0.95 9.06 -15.08
CA GLU A 31 -0.69 8.04 -16.09
C GLU A 31 0.39 7.03 -15.66
N LEU A 32 1.50 7.53 -15.11
CA LEU A 32 2.61 6.73 -14.59
C LEU A 32 3.17 7.39 -13.34
N ILE A 33 3.36 6.61 -12.26
CA ILE A 33 3.98 7.09 -11.02
C ILE A 33 4.68 5.94 -10.28
N SER A 34 5.82 6.24 -9.66
CA SER A 34 6.52 5.31 -8.78
C SER A 34 6.49 5.83 -7.35
N CYS A 35 6.13 4.96 -6.40
CA CYS A 35 6.17 5.27 -4.97
C CYS A 35 7.29 4.48 -4.30
N SER A 36 8.27 5.19 -3.73
CA SER A 36 9.44 4.60 -3.06
C SER A 36 9.41 4.76 -1.53
N GLU A 37 8.26 5.18 -0.99
CA GLU A 37 8.12 5.47 0.43
C GLU A 37 8.35 4.22 1.29
N PRO A 38 9.16 4.30 2.37
CA PRO A 38 9.40 3.17 3.25
C PRO A 38 8.16 2.83 4.09
N ILE A 39 7.91 1.53 4.27
CA ILE A 39 6.75 1.02 5.01
C ILE A 39 7.17 0.43 6.35
N PHE A 40 6.58 0.95 7.42
CA PHE A 40 6.73 0.48 8.79
C PHE A 40 5.49 -0.31 9.24
N GLN A 41 5.71 -1.45 9.88
CA GLN A 41 4.63 -2.23 10.49
C GLN A 41 4.49 -1.78 11.95
N THR A 42 3.42 -1.05 12.27
CA THR A 42 3.25 -0.43 13.59
C THR A 42 2.74 -1.39 14.67
N SER A 43 2.04 -2.46 14.28
CA SER A 43 1.61 -3.49 15.22
C SER A 43 1.50 -4.84 14.52
N HIS A 44 2.11 -5.86 15.11
CA HIS A 44 1.97 -7.24 14.66
C HIS A 44 0.58 -7.83 14.98
N LYS A 45 -0.09 -7.36 16.05
CA LYS A 45 -1.43 -7.83 16.43
C LYS A 45 -2.54 -7.35 15.48
N PHE A 46 -2.40 -6.13 14.94
CA PHE A 46 -3.41 -5.52 14.07
C PHE A 46 -3.02 -5.51 12.59
N CYS A 47 -1.87 -6.11 12.24
CA CYS A 47 -1.31 -6.12 10.89
C CYS A 47 -1.35 -4.75 10.18
N LEU A 48 -1.14 -3.66 10.94
CA LEU A 48 -1.22 -2.30 10.43
C LEU A 48 0.15 -1.85 9.92
N CYS A 49 0.17 -1.36 8.68
CA CYS A 49 1.34 -0.80 8.01
C CYS A 49 1.12 0.66 7.64
N ILE A 50 2.15 1.48 7.78
CA ILE A 50 2.12 2.93 7.52
C ILE A 50 3.38 3.36 6.75
N VAL A 51 3.32 4.50 6.05
CA VAL A 51 4.52 5.15 5.54
C VAL A 51 5.25 5.82 6.70
N SER A 52 6.55 5.53 6.85
CA SER A 52 7.39 6.15 7.89
C SER A 52 8.85 6.03 7.50
N SER A 53 9.66 7.04 7.84
CA SER A 53 11.12 7.00 7.66
C SER A 53 11.80 5.86 8.42
N LYS A 54 11.17 5.34 9.49
CA LYS A 54 11.62 4.15 10.24
C LYS A 54 11.27 2.83 9.55
N GLY A 55 10.56 2.89 8.42
CA GLY A 55 10.08 1.75 7.66
C GLY A 55 11.16 1.04 6.86
N LYS A 56 10.82 -0.14 6.35
CA LYS A 56 11.67 -0.88 5.40
C LYS A 56 11.48 -0.29 4.01
N LYS A 57 12.57 -0.15 3.26
CA LYS A 57 12.52 0.28 1.84
C LYS A 57 11.49 -0.55 1.05
N SER A 58 10.67 0.17 0.29
CA SER A 58 9.62 -0.36 -0.56
C SER A 58 9.55 0.41 -1.86
N LEU A 59 9.23 -0.28 -2.95
CA LEU A 59 9.07 0.35 -4.26
C LEU A 59 7.92 -0.32 -5.00
N THR A 60 7.01 0.50 -5.51
CA THR A 60 5.90 0.08 -6.38
C THR A 60 5.80 1.05 -7.55
N ASP A 61 5.82 0.52 -8.76
CA ASP A 61 5.47 1.29 -9.95
C ASP A 61 3.98 1.13 -10.24
N PHE A 62 3.34 2.21 -10.67
CA PHE A 62 1.92 2.24 -10.97
C PHE A 62 1.69 2.82 -12.36
N LYS A 63 0.78 2.21 -13.11
CA LYS A 63 0.35 2.69 -14.42
C LYS A 63 -1.17 2.75 -14.46
N LYS A 64 -1.75 3.90 -14.79
CA LYS A 64 -3.19 3.99 -15.06
C LYS A 64 -3.51 3.19 -16.33
N LEU A 65 -4.52 2.33 -16.22
CA LEU A 65 -5.05 1.57 -17.34
C LEU A 65 -6.27 2.25 -17.95
N TYR A 66 -7.15 2.76 -17.09
CA TYR A 66 -8.44 3.32 -17.49
C TYR A 66 -8.98 4.26 -16.41
N PHE A 67 -9.77 5.25 -16.81
CA PHE A 67 -10.51 6.15 -15.92
C PHE A 67 -11.99 6.15 -16.33
N ASP A 68 -12.89 5.87 -15.40
CA ASP A 68 -14.34 5.74 -15.66
C ASP A 68 -15.13 7.05 -15.45
N GLY A 69 -14.43 8.18 -15.28
CA GLY A 69 -15.02 9.48 -14.96
C GLY A 69 -15.08 9.78 -13.46
N GLN A 70 -14.93 8.77 -12.61
CA GLN A 70 -14.90 8.93 -11.14
C GLN A 70 -13.71 8.21 -10.49
N ASN A 71 -13.35 7.03 -10.99
CA ASN A 71 -12.37 6.13 -10.43
C ASN A 71 -11.42 5.64 -11.50
N SER A 72 -10.19 5.31 -11.09
CA SER A 72 -9.16 4.78 -11.98
C SER A 72 -8.92 3.30 -11.75
N TYR A 73 -8.58 2.59 -12.83
CA TYR A 73 -8.06 1.24 -12.78
C TYR A 73 -6.55 1.31 -12.98
N VAL A 74 -5.79 0.76 -12.06
CA VAL A 74 -4.33 0.94 -11.98
C VAL A 74 -3.64 -0.41 -11.94
N ALA A 75 -2.69 -0.63 -12.86
CA ALA A 75 -1.75 -1.72 -12.79
C ALA A 75 -0.63 -1.38 -11.79
N CYS A 76 -0.36 -2.29 -10.87
CA CYS A 76 0.60 -2.14 -9.79
C CYS A 76 1.71 -3.17 -9.94
N TYR A 77 2.96 -2.70 -9.93
CA TYR A 77 4.17 -3.50 -10.12
C TYR A 77 5.06 -3.38 -8.87
N PRO A 78 4.74 -4.10 -7.78
CA PRO A 78 5.55 -4.07 -6.56
C PRO A 78 6.92 -4.71 -6.82
N LYS A 79 7.99 -3.93 -6.68
CA LYS A 79 9.39 -4.40 -6.78
C LYS A 79 9.92 -4.98 -5.46
N THR A 80 9.15 -4.79 -4.39
CA THR A 80 9.38 -5.35 -3.05
C THR A 80 8.11 -6.01 -2.55
N GLY A 81 8.21 -6.85 -1.52
CA GLY A 81 7.07 -7.58 -0.94
C GLY A 81 6.78 -7.19 0.51
N ARG A 82 6.46 -5.93 0.80
CA ARG A 82 6.02 -5.53 2.16
C ARG A 82 4.54 -5.85 2.37
N MET A 83 4.17 -6.15 3.61
CA MET A 83 2.77 -6.37 3.96
C MET A 83 1.95 -5.10 3.64
N HIS A 84 0.80 -5.29 2.98
CA HIS A 84 -0.09 -4.20 2.53
C HIS A 84 0.54 -3.14 1.62
N GLN A 85 1.67 -3.44 0.97
CA GLN A 85 2.47 -2.45 0.23
C GLN A 85 1.66 -1.60 -0.75
N ILE A 86 0.92 -2.24 -1.66
CA ILE A 86 0.12 -1.54 -2.67
C ILE A 86 -0.94 -0.65 -2.01
N ARG A 87 -1.65 -1.16 -1.00
CA ARG A 87 -2.73 -0.45 -0.28
C ARG A 87 -2.20 0.83 0.38
N VAL A 88 -1.09 0.72 1.11
CA VAL A 88 -0.45 1.83 1.83
C VAL A 88 0.12 2.87 0.86
N HIS A 89 0.78 2.44 -0.21
CA HIS A 89 1.32 3.36 -1.22
C HIS A 89 0.21 4.12 -1.95
N LEU A 90 -0.85 3.45 -2.37
CA LEU A 90 -2.00 4.09 -3.01
C LEU A 90 -2.70 5.08 -2.08
N GLN A 91 -2.88 4.72 -0.80
CA GLN A 91 -3.35 5.65 0.23
C GLN A 91 -2.44 6.88 0.37
N TYR A 92 -1.13 6.66 0.49
CA TYR A 92 -0.14 7.73 0.62
C TYR A 92 -0.17 8.72 -0.55
N LEU A 93 -0.34 8.21 -1.78
CA LEU A 93 -0.51 9.02 -2.99
C LEU A 93 -1.85 9.77 -3.03
N GLY A 94 -2.81 9.40 -2.18
CA GLY A 94 -4.14 9.99 -2.10
C GLY A 94 -5.20 9.30 -2.97
N PHE A 95 -4.91 8.10 -3.48
CA PHE A 95 -5.79 7.31 -4.33
C PHE A 95 -6.07 5.94 -3.70
N PRO A 96 -6.76 5.88 -2.53
CA PRO A 96 -7.00 4.61 -1.84
C PRO A 96 -7.81 3.63 -2.70
N ILE A 97 -7.62 2.34 -2.45
CA ILE A 97 -8.38 1.28 -3.12
C ILE A 97 -9.84 1.34 -2.68
N ILE A 98 -10.75 1.24 -3.64
CA ILE A 98 -12.19 1.19 -3.39
C ILE A 98 -12.54 -0.05 -2.55
N GLY A 99 -13.32 0.16 -1.48
CA GLY A 99 -13.76 -0.91 -0.58
C GLY A 99 -12.71 -1.35 0.45
N ASP A 100 -11.55 -0.68 0.50
CA ASP A 100 -10.53 -0.96 1.52
C ASP A 100 -10.98 -0.47 2.90
N CYS A 101 -11.39 -1.41 3.77
CA CYS A 101 -11.89 -1.11 5.11
C CYS A 101 -10.84 -0.57 6.09
N VAL A 102 -9.55 -0.75 5.78
CA VAL A 102 -8.45 -0.25 6.62
C VAL A 102 -7.99 1.08 6.08
N TYR A 103 -7.45 1.12 4.87
CA TYR A 103 -6.75 2.26 4.32
C TYR A 103 -7.64 3.24 3.54
N GLY A 104 -8.87 2.85 3.20
CA GLY A 104 -9.86 3.72 2.57
C GLY A 104 -10.72 4.52 3.54
N HIS A 105 -10.63 4.25 4.85
CA HIS A 105 -11.56 4.81 5.83
C HIS A 105 -11.23 6.26 6.21
N LYS A 106 -12.19 7.17 5.96
CA LYS A 106 -12.04 8.63 6.20
C LYS A 106 -11.83 9.00 7.67
N THR A 107 -12.35 8.21 8.61
CA THR A 107 -12.25 8.56 10.05
C THR A 107 -10.95 8.09 10.69
N ALA A 108 -10.31 7.04 10.16
CA ALA A 108 -9.12 6.44 10.78
C ALA A 108 -7.83 7.21 10.45
N PHE A 109 -7.79 7.90 9.31
CA PHE A 109 -6.60 8.60 8.81
C PHE A 109 -6.86 10.09 8.51
N GLY A 110 -7.93 10.65 9.08
CA GLY A 110 -8.30 12.06 8.94
C GLY A 110 -8.83 12.45 7.54
N PRO A 111 -9.12 13.74 7.32
CA PRO A 111 -9.75 14.22 6.08
C PRO A 111 -8.88 14.02 4.83
N SER A 112 -7.56 13.98 4.98
CA SER A 112 -6.61 13.67 3.90
C SER A 112 -6.41 12.17 3.69
N ARG A 113 -7.04 11.32 4.50
CA ARG A 113 -6.97 9.85 4.43
C ARG A 113 -5.55 9.28 4.42
N GLY A 114 -4.62 9.92 5.13
CA GLY A 114 -3.23 9.47 5.18
C GLY A 114 -2.37 9.90 3.98
N LYS A 115 -2.88 10.74 3.07
CA LYS A 115 -2.08 11.32 1.98
C LYS A 115 -0.86 12.03 2.55
N GLY A 116 0.32 11.75 2.00
CA GLY A 116 1.59 12.30 2.46
C GLY A 116 2.09 11.72 3.80
N GLY A 117 1.47 10.64 4.31
CA GLY A 117 1.92 9.97 5.54
C GLY A 117 1.43 10.64 6.83
N ILE A 118 0.49 11.58 6.74
CA ILE A 118 -0.09 12.25 7.89
C ILE A 118 -1.05 11.28 8.59
N ILE A 119 -0.67 10.82 9.77
CA ILE A 119 -1.55 10.08 10.68
C ILE A 119 -1.82 11.03 11.83
N LEU A 120 -3.11 11.29 12.12
CA LEU A 120 -3.48 12.03 13.32
C LEU A 120 -2.84 11.32 14.53
N GLU A 121 -2.07 12.05 15.33
CA GLU A 121 -1.42 11.49 16.52
C GLU A 121 -2.44 10.74 17.36
N THR A 122 -2.18 9.45 17.54
CA THR A 122 -3.14 8.44 18.01
C THR A 122 -3.31 8.48 19.53
N ASN A 123 -3.20 9.66 20.17
CA ASN A 123 -3.37 9.80 21.61
C ASN A 123 -4.83 9.95 22.04
N GLN A 124 -5.81 10.00 21.12
CA GLN A 124 -7.23 10.21 21.49
C GLN A 124 -8.22 9.15 20.99
N VAL A 125 -7.79 8.12 20.25
CA VAL A 125 -8.73 7.10 19.73
C VAL A 125 -8.82 5.86 20.65
N PHE A 126 -7.83 5.63 21.52
CA PHE A 126 -7.78 4.46 22.41
C PHE A 126 -8.01 4.73 23.90
N SER A 127 -8.30 5.98 24.30
CA SER A 127 -8.62 6.33 25.70
C SER A 127 -10.11 6.31 26.03
N GLY A 128 -10.95 5.75 25.15
CA GLY A 128 -12.40 5.67 25.33
C GLY A 128 -12.88 4.23 25.53
N ARG A 129 -12.55 3.63 26.67
CA ARG A 129 -13.36 2.61 27.35
C ARG A 129 -13.26 2.82 28.84
#